data_AF-A0A7J9CBZ1-F1
#
_entry.id   AF-A0A7J9CBZ1-F1
#
_cell.length_a   1.000
_cell.length_b   1.000
_cell.length_c   1.000
_cell.angle_alpha   90.00
_cell.angle_beta   90.00
_cell.angle_gamma   90.00
#
_symmetry.space_group_name_H-M   'P 1'
#
loop_
_entity.id
_entity.type
_entity.pdbx_description
1 polymer ?
#
loop_
_entity_poly.entity_id
_entity_poly.type
_entity_poly.pdbx_seq_one_letter_code
_entity_poly.pdbx_strand_id
1 'polypeptide(L)'
;MERFENDDLQYVVDDYYDVNDFNNDGAVVEPEPQRDAAGLESFDSDFEDDIESVMSKPKTDTSAEEARNGKDIQGIPWERLNFTRERYRQTRVREYKNYENLYGSREEMEKECLQVEKGKTFYDFQFNTRLVKSTIVHFQLRNLLWATSKHDVYLMENYSVMHWSSLLHKGEEVLNVAKPIVPNLKHPGLLSQQLSRVQISTMVVKENLMVAGGFQGELICKYLNQSGAAFCTKLTTDDNAITNAVDVYNNPSGAMRVMAANNDAKIRIFDAETFASINRYSVVCSF
;
A
#
# COMPACT_ATOMS: atom_id res chain seq x y z
N MET A 1 15.90 19.97 10.43
CA MET A 1 15.27 18.64 10.37
C MET A 1 14.01 18.79 11.21
N GLU A 2 12.91 19.17 10.58
CA GLU A 2 11.63 19.25 11.27
C GLU A 2 11.09 17.83 11.38
N ARG A 3 11.07 17.30 12.60
CA ARG A 3 10.28 16.11 12.91
C ARG A 3 8.83 16.56 12.93
N PHE A 4 8.02 16.00 12.04
CA PHE A 4 6.57 16.05 12.20
C PHE A 4 6.20 14.97 13.20
N GLU A 5 6.21 15.31 14.48
CA GLU A 5 5.54 14.52 15.52
C GLU A 5 4.04 14.69 15.29
N ASN A 6 3.41 13.61 14.79
CA ASN A 6 1.98 13.53 14.56
C ASN A 6 1.43 12.54 15.60
N ASP A 7 1.56 12.91 16.88
CA ASP A 7 1.18 12.09 18.04
C ASP A 7 -0.35 11.87 18.16
N ASP A 8 -1.15 12.58 17.37
CA ASP A 8 -2.62 12.51 17.44
C ASP A 8 -3.26 11.36 16.62
N LEU A 9 -2.48 10.46 16.00
CA LEU A 9 -3.01 9.43 15.07
C LEU A 9 -2.74 7.98 15.49
N GLN A 10 -2.26 7.74 16.71
CA GLN A 10 -1.95 6.40 17.22
C GLN A 10 -3.19 5.54 17.58
N TYR A 11 -4.42 6.07 17.50
CA TYR A 11 -5.63 5.46 18.09
C TYR A 11 -6.79 5.14 17.12
N VAL A 12 -6.53 4.77 15.87
CA VAL A 12 -7.63 4.33 14.96
C VAL A 12 -7.26 3.11 14.10
N VAL A 13 -6.48 2.18 14.65
CA VAL A 13 -6.18 0.89 14.00
C VAL A 13 -7.12 -0.22 14.51
N ASP A 14 -7.83 -0.01 15.64
CA ASP A 14 -8.59 -1.07 16.32
C ASP A 14 -10.00 -1.33 15.74
N ASP A 15 -10.58 -0.41 14.96
CA ASP A 15 -11.97 -0.57 14.49
C ASP A 15 -12.14 -1.52 13.29
N TYR A 16 -11.07 -2.17 12.80
CA TYR A 16 -11.15 -3.08 11.63
C TYR A 16 -11.10 -4.57 11.99
N TYR A 17 -10.97 -4.93 13.27
CA TYR A 17 -10.99 -6.32 13.71
C TYR A 17 -12.41 -6.87 14.01
N ASP A 18 -13.46 -6.07 13.82
CA ASP A 18 -14.85 -6.49 14.09
C ASP A 18 -15.71 -6.56 12.82
N VAL A 19 -15.26 -7.34 11.84
CA VAL A 19 -16.12 -7.80 10.73
C VAL A 19 -16.12 -9.33 10.72
N ASN A 20 -16.86 -9.89 11.66
CA ASN A 20 -17.30 -11.29 11.64
C ASN A 20 -18.37 -11.50 10.56
N ASP A 21 -17.97 -11.53 9.29
CA ASP A 21 -18.88 -12.00 8.23
C ASP A 21 -18.15 -12.87 7.21
N PHE A 22 -17.76 -14.07 7.66
CA PHE A 22 -17.32 -15.15 6.79
C PHE A 22 -17.93 -16.48 7.26
N ASN A 23 -19.26 -16.56 7.28
CA ASN A 23 -19.96 -17.84 7.23
C ASN A 23 -20.39 -18.10 5.79
N ASN A 24 -19.70 -19.02 5.12
CA ASN A 24 -20.29 -19.72 3.97
C ASN A 24 -20.54 -21.16 4.38
N ASP A 25 -21.82 -21.52 4.39
CA ASP A 25 -22.41 -22.79 4.80
C ASP A 25 -21.88 -23.99 4.01
N GLY A 26 -21.64 -25.09 4.71
CA GLY A 26 -21.34 -26.36 4.05
C GLY A 26 -20.78 -27.50 4.89
N ALA A 27 -21.17 -27.67 6.16
CA ALA A 27 -21.03 -28.98 6.83
C ALA A 27 -21.92 -29.09 8.07
N VAL A 28 -22.56 -30.26 8.19
CA VAL A 28 -23.53 -30.71 9.18
C VAL A 28 -23.09 -30.44 10.64
N VAL A 29 -24.03 -29.90 11.42
CA VAL A 29 -23.96 -29.62 12.86
C VAL A 29 -24.10 -30.91 13.67
N GLU A 30 -23.14 -31.17 14.57
CA GLU A 30 -23.29 -32.03 15.76
C GLU A 30 -22.70 -31.25 16.96
N PRO A 31 -23.39 -31.13 18.11
CA PRO A 31 -22.97 -30.25 19.21
C PRO A 31 -22.26 -31.03 20.32
N GLU A 32 -21.12 -30.55 20.84
CA GLU A 32 -20.51 -31.02 22.10
C GLU A 32 -19.46 -29.99 22.62
N PRO A 33 -19.11 -29.97 23.93
CA PRO A 33 -19.69 -29.04 24.91
C PRO A 33 -18.69 -27.98 25.45
N GLN A 34 -19.26 -26.99 26.15
CA GLN A 34 -18.56 -25.95 26.92
C GLN A 34 -17.39 -26.48 27.76
N ARG A 35 -16.22 -25.85 27.63
CA ARG A 35 -15.13 -25.91 28.61
C ARG A 35 -14.51 -24.54 28.82
N ASP A 36 -14.90 -23.96 29.94
CA ASP A 36 -14.11 -23.24 30.94
C ASP A 36 -12.98 -22.29 30.52
N ALA A 37 -13.21 -21.03 30.93
CA ALA A 37 -12.25 -19.95 31.01
C ALA A 37 -11.10 -20.26 31.99
N ALA A 38 -9.86 -20.20 31.50
CA ALA A 38 -8.69 -19.83 32.28
C ALA A 38 -7.49 -19.56 31.37
N GLY A 39 -6.90 -18.36 31.46
CA GLY A 39 -5.54 -18.08 31.00
C GLY A 39 -5.39 -17.10 29.84
N LEU A 40 -5.89 -15.86 29.99
CA LEU A 40 -5.39 -14.71 29.23
C LEU A 40 -4.63 -13.82 30.22
N GLU A 41 -3.32 -14.02 30.32
CA GLU A 41 -2.46 -13.03 30.97
C GLU A 41 -2.31 -11.85 30.01
N SER A 42 -2.74 -10.68 30.49
CA SER A 42 -2.60 -9.39 29.84
C SER A 42 -1.12 -9.01 29.74
N PHE A 43 -0.61 -8.89 28.53
CA PHE A 43 0.66 -8.21 28.30
C PHE A 43 0.42 -6.69 28.34
N ASP A 44 0.54 -6.11 29.53
CA ASP A 44 0.84 -4.68 29.67
C ASP A 44 2.28 -4.46 29.21
N SER A 45 2.46 -3.67 28.15
CA SER A 45 3.79 -3.26 27.68
C SER A 45 4.10 -1.85 28.16
N ASP A 46 4.37 -1.70 29.45
CA ASP A 46 5.12 -0.56 29.98
C ASP A 46 6.61 -0.80 29.68
N PHE A 47 7.04 -0.40 28.48
CA PHE A 47 8.46 -0.26 28.12
C PHE A 47 8.77 1.21 27.82
N GLU A 48 8.46 2.08 28.78
CA GLU A 48 9.08 3.39 28.91
C GLU A 48 10.17 3.29 29.97
N ASP A 49 11.39 2.89 29.57
CA ASP A 49 12.64 3.28 30.24
C ASP A 49 13.82 2.64 29.50
N ASP A 50 14.30 3.33 28.46
CA ASP A 50 15.71 3.24 28.00
C ASP A 50 16.08 4.42 27.06
N ILE A 51 15.53 5.61 27.34
CA ILE A 51 15.81 6.85 26.60
C ILE A 51 17.00 7.57 27.26
N GLU A 52 18.20 6.99 27.29
CA GLU A 52 19.41 7.82 27.53
C GLU A 52 20.78 7.25 27.13
N SER A 53 20.90 6.00 26.65
CA SER A 53 22.23 5.37 26.51
C SER A 53 22.82 5.26 25.09
N VAL A 54 22.25 5.84 24.03
CA VAL A 54 22.90 5.79 22.69
C VAL A 54 22.68 7.07 21.88
N MET A 55 23.55 8.07 22.05
CA MET A 55 23.68 9.23 21.13
C MET A 55 24.22 8.87 19.73
N SER A 56 24.12 7.62 19.29
CA SER A 56 24.24 7.27 17.87
C SER A 56 22.82 7.13 17.32
N LYS A 57 22.48 7.94 16.31
CA LYS A 57 21.27 7.75 15.49
C LYS A 57 20.99 6.25 15.34
N PRO A 58 19.76 5.75 15.60
CA PRO A 58 19.49 4.34 15.36
C PRO A 58 19.91 4.04 13.93
N LYS A 59 20.89 3.13 13.76
CA LYS A 59 21.38 2.70 12.45
C LYS A 59 20.27 1.88 11.78
N THR A 60 19.26 2.58 11.31
CA THR A 60 18.10 2.01 10.64
C THR A 60 18.50 1.45 9.29
N ASP A 61 19.49 2.01 8.63
CA ASP A 61 19.76 1.60 7.26
C ASP A 61 20.70 0.39 7.21
N THR A 62 20.60 -0.40 6.14
CA THR A 62 21.49 -1.54 5.87
C THR A 62 22.22 -1.27 4.55
N SER A 63 23.53 -1.08 4.63
CA SER A 63 24.38 -0.95 3.44
C SER A 63 24.74 -2.33 2.85
N ALA A 64 25.16 -2.35 1.59
CA ALA A 64 25.65 -3.58 0.95
C ALA A 64 26.84 -4.21 1.70
N GLU A 65 27.72 -3.41 2.29
CA GLU A 65 28.85 -3.91 3.09
C GLU A 65 28.38 -4.60 4.37
N GLU A 66 27.48 -3.96 5.11
CA GLU A 66 26.91 -4.57 6.32
C GLU A 66 26.13 -5.85 6.00
N ALA A 67 25.38 -5.87 4.89
CA ALA A 67 24.66 -7.05 4.44
C ALA A 67 25.61 -8.22 4.10
N ARG A 68 26.74 -7.94 3.42
CA ARG A 68 27.79 -8.93 3.17
C ARG A 68 28.43 -9.43 4.47
N ASN A 69 28.49 -8.59 5.51
CA ASN A 69 28.98 -8.94 6.84
C ASN A 69 27.93 -9.63 7.72
N GLY A 70 26.77 -10.00 7.17
CA GLY A 70 25.75 -10.81 7.85
C GLY A 70 24.58 -10.03 8.47
N LYS A 71 24.54 -8.70 8.34
CA LYS A 71 23.37 -7.92 8.75
C LYS A 71 22.18 -8.24 7.84
N ASP A 72 20.99 -8.40 8.41
CA ASP A 72 19.79 -8.65 7.62
C ASP A 72 19.45 -7.46 6.72
N ILE A 73 19.14 -7.74 5.44
CA ILE A 73 18.86 -6.72 4.43
C ILE A 73 17.60 -5.89 4.74
N GLN A 74 16.63 -6.45 5.47
CA GLN A 74 15.43 -5.75 5.95
C GLN A 74 15.67 -5.11 7.33
N GLY A 75 16.83 -5.36 7.94
CA GLY A 75 17.21 -4.85 9.25
C GLY A 75 16.50 -5.57 10.41
N ILE A 76 15.99 -6.79 10.20
CA ILE A 76 15.39 -7.60 11.26
C ILE A 76 16.47 -8.02 12.27
N PRO A 77 16.33 -7.69 13.57
CA PRO A 77 17.31 -8.03 14.59
C PRO A 77 17.12 -9.48 15.06
N TRP A 78 17.47 -10.44 14.21
CA TRP A 78 17.28 -11.87 14.48
C TRP A 78 17.94 -12.35 15.79
N GLU A 79 19.02 -11.71 16.20
CA GLU A 79 19.73 -11.96 17.46
C GLU A 79 18.91 -11.64 18.72
N ARG A 80 17.87 -10.81 18.59
CA ARG A 80 16.95 -10.46 19.68
C ARG A 80 15.70 -11.35 19.71
N LEU A 81 15.53 -12.24 18.73
CA LEU A 81 14.36 -13.10 18.60
C LEU A 81 14.65 -14.51 19.12
N ASN A 82 13.62 -15.19 19.61
CA ASN A 82 13.70 -16.57 20.12
C ASN A 82 13.84 -17.63 19.01
N PHE A 83 14.00 -17.22 17.75
CA PHE A 83 14.14 -18.11 16.61
C PHE A 83 15.10 -17.50 15.59
N THR A 84 15.81 -18.38 14.88
CA THR A 84 16.70 -17.96 13.81
C THR A 84 15.93 -17.65 12.53
N ARG A 85 16.53 -16.87 11.63
CA ARG A 85 16.03 -16.60 10.28
C ARG A 85 15.68 -17.87 9.51
N GLU A 86 16.53 -18.88 9.62
CA GLU A 86 16.36 -20.17 8.94
C GLU A 86 15.13 -20.93 9.47
N ARG A 87 14.99 -21.02 10.81
CA ARG A 87 13.84 -21.66 11.44
C ARG A 87 12.53 -20.98 11.04
N TYR A 88 12.48 -19.65 11.07
CA TYR A 88 11.30 -18.88 10.65
C TYR A 88 10.91 -19.17 9.19
N ARG A 89 11.90 -19.21 8.29
CA ARG A 89 11.67 -19.50 6.87
C ARG A 89 11.10 -20.90 6.66
N GLN A 90 11.62 -21.90 7.36
CA GLN A 90 11.14 -23.28 7.29
C GLN A 90 9.69 -23.41 7.77
N THR A 91 9.36 -22.77 8.90
CA THR A 91 7.99 -22.72 9.42
C THR A 91 7.05 -22.06 8.43
N ARG A 92 7.40 -20.90 7.88
CA ARG A 92 6.58 -20.21 6.87
C ARG A 92 6.30 -21.10 5.66
N VAL A 93 7.32 -21.77 5.11
CA VAL A 93 7.14 -22.64 3.91
C VAL A 93 6.20 -23.81 4.19
N ARG A 94 6.18 -24.33 5.43
CA ARG A 94 5.34 -25.46 5.83
C ARG A 94 3.89 -25.06 6.11
N GLU A 95 3.70 -23.93 6.78
CA GLU A 95 2.42 -23.58 7.40
C GLU A 95 1.67 -22.48 6.65
N TYR A 96 2.36 -21.60 5.93
CA TYR A 96 1.73 -20.48 5.24
C TYR A 96 1.12 -20.92 3.91
N LYS A 97 -0.20 -20.76 3.78
CA LYS A 97 -0.93 -20.90 2.51
C LYS A 97 -1.15 -19.51 1.90
N ASN A 98 -0.74 -19.34 0.65
CA ASN A 98 -0.96 -18.08 -0.05
C ASN A 98 -2.46 -17.92 -0.36
N TYR A 99 -2.93 -16.68 -0.29
CA TYR A 99 -4.18 -16.30 -0.93
C TYR A 99 -3.91 -16.12 -2.43
N GLU A 100 -4.58 -16.88 -3.29
CA GLU A 100 -4.39 -16.82 -4.74
C GLU A 100 -5.72 -16.92 -5.48
N ASN A 101 -5.82 -16.19 -6.59
CA ASN A 101 -6.96 -16.25 -7.52
C ASN A 101 -6.61 -17.07 -8.78
N LEU A 102 -5.57 -17.90 -8.70
CA LEU A 102 -5.06 -18.68 -9.82
C LEU A 102 -5.68 -20.08 -9.79
N TYR A 103 -6.11 -20.56 -10.95
CA TYR A 103 -6.55 -21.95 -11.13
C TYR A 103 -5.36 -22.78 -11.60
N GLY A 104 -4.99 -23.82 -10.86
CA GLY A 104 -3.92 -24.75 -11.24
C GLY A 104 -2.83 -24.88 -10.18
N SER A 105 -1.96 -25.88 -10.34
CA SER A 105 -0.84 -26.08 -9.40
C SER A 105 0.33 -25.17 -9.76
N ARG A 106 1.07 -24.72 -8.75
CA ARG A 106 2.29 -23.93 -8.95
C ARG A 106 3.34 -24.67 -9.79
N GLU A 107 3.41 -25.99 -9.65
CA GLU A 107 4.32 -26.87 -10.37
C GLU A 107 4.03 -26.90 -11.88
N GLU A 108 2.77 -26.77 -12.28
CA GLU A 108 2.38 -26.64 -13.69
C GLU A 108 2.79 -25.27 -14.25
N MET A 109 2.53 -24.20 -13.50
CA MET A 109 2.92 -22.84 -13.90
C MET A 109 4.44 -22.68 -14.01
N GLU A 110 5.22 -23.34 -13.15
CA GLU A 110 6.68 -23.33 -13.21
C GLU A 110 7.23 -23.96 -14.49
N LYS A 111 6.51 -24.91 -15.11
CA LYS A 111 6.91 -25.52 -16.39
C LYS A 111 6.76 -24.55 -17.56
N GLU A 112 5.82 -23.60 -17.48
CA GLU A 112 5.61 -22.57 -18.51
C GLU A 112 6.57 -21.39 -18.36
N CYS A 113 7.14 -21.20 -17.17
CA CYS A 113 8.05 -20.11 -16.87
C CYS A 113 9.38 -20.26 -17.62
N LEU A 114 9.82 -19.16 -18.24
CA LEU A 114 11.12 -19.06 -18.91
C LEU A 114 12.25 -19.36 -17.92
N GLN A 115 13.08 -20.34 -18.25
CA GLN A 115 14.27 -20.66 -17.48
C GLN A 115 15.31 -19.56 -17.68
N VAL A 116 15.83 -19.01 -16.59
CA VAL A 116 16.78 -17.89 -16.60
C VAL A 116 18.15 -18.34 -16.09
N GLU A 117 19.21 -17.85 -16.72
CA GLU A 117 20.58 -18.06 -16.24
C GLU A 117 20.82 -17.31 -14.94
N LYS A 118 21.30 -18.03 -13.92
CA LYS A 118 21.71 -17.44 -12.63
C LYS A 118 23.13 -16.87 -12.72
N GLY A 119 23.48 -15.96 -11.81
CA GLY A 119 24.86 -15.42 -11.67
C GLY A 119 25.08 -14.02 -12.21
N LYS A 120 24.03 -13.31 -12.64
CA LYS A 120 24.09 -11.86 -12.94
C LYS A 120 23.94 -11.05 -11.65
N THR A 121 24.56 -9.88 -11.62
CA THR A 121 24.64 -9.00 -10.42
C THR A 121 23.71 -7.80 -10.47
N PHE A 122 22.82 -7.71 -11.47
CA PHE A 122 21.96 -6.54 -11.68
C PHE A 122 21.02 -6.27 -10.49
N TYR A 123 20.58 -7.32 -9.80
CA TYR A 123 19.72 -7.25 -8.62
C TYR A 123 20.49 -7.46 -7.31
N ASP A 124 21.81 -7.23 -7.30
CA ASP A 124 22.59 -7.29 -6.06
C ASP A 124 22.08 -6.24 -5.08
N PHE A 125 22.05 -6.62 -3.81
CA PHE A 125 21.58 -5.74 -2.75
C PHE A 125 22.52 -4.52 -2.62
N GLN A 126 21.96 -3.33 -2.82
CA GLN A 126 22.71 -2.08 -2.71
C GLN A 126 22.50 -1.40 -1.36
N PHE A 127 21.24 -1.23 -0.96
CA PHE A 127 20.89 -0.44 0.20
C PHE A 127 19.43 -0.68 0.62
N ASN A 128 19.15 -0.61 1.91
CA ASN A 128 17.80 -0.53 2.47
C ASN A 128 17.75 0.61 3.48
N THR A 129 16.73 1.47 3.37
CA THR A 129 16.43 2.48 4.39
C THR A 129 15.13 2.16 5.08
N ARG A 130 15.09 2.39 6.39
CA ARG A 130 13.83 2.33 7.19
C ARG A 130 13.37 3.71 7.64
N LEU A 131 13.93 4.77 7.05
CA LEU A 131 13.54 6.16 7.35
C LEU A 131 12.14 6.51 6.83
N VAL A 132 11.64 5.77 5.84
CA VAL A 132 10.29 5.93 5.32
C VAL A 132 9.64 4.55 5.28
N LYS A 133 8.45 4.41 5.84
CA LYS A 133 7.75 3.14 5.93
C LYS A 133 6.39 3.26 5.28
N SER A 134 6.15 2.42 4.26
CA SER A 134 4.83 2.42 3.63
C SER A 134 3.77 1.83 4.56
N THR A 135 2.66 2.53 4.74
CA THR A 135 1.48 2.05 5.45
C THR A 135 0.60 1.29 4.47
N ILE A 136 0.49 -0.02 4.67
CA ILE A 136 -0.30 -0.92 3.85
C ILE A 136 -1.45 -1.47 4.70
N VAL A 137 -2.68 -1.13 4.35
CA VAL A 137 -3.86 -1.42 5.17
C VAL A 137 -4.62 -2.68 4.77
N HIS A 138 -4.51 -3.13 3.52
CA HIS A 138 -5.27 -4.28 3.03
C HIS A 138 -4.39 -5.25 2.27
N PHE A 139 -4.45 -6.55 2.58
CA PHE A 139 -3.49 -7.56 2.15
C PHE A 139 -3.33 -7.76 0.62
N GLN A 140 -4.33 -7.39 -0.19
CA GLN A 140 -4.27 -7.49 -1.66
C GLN A 140 -3.92 -6.16 -2.35
N LEU A 141 -4.19 -5.02 -1.70
CA LEU A 141 -4.11 -3.71 -2.34
C LEU A 141 -2.73 -3.10 -2.07
N ARG A 142 -1.78 -3.45 -2.94
CA ARG A 142 -0.34 -3.21 -2.76
C ARG A 142 0.26 -2.16 -3.68
N ASN A 143 -0.54 -1.58 -4.59
CA ASN A 143 -0.09 -0.53 -5.50
C ASN A 143 -0.01 0.82 -4.75
N LEU A 144 0.80 0.88 -3.70
CA LEU A 144 0.97 2.00 -2.78
C LEU A 144 2.40 2.54 -2.76
N LEU A 145 3.22 2.08 -3.71
CA LEU A 145 4.61 2.47 -3.90
C LEU A 145 4.87 2.62 -5.41
N TRP A 146 5.45 3.75 -5.81
CA TRP A 146 5.70 4.04 -7.22
C TRP A 146 7.03 4.78 -7.43
N ALA A 147 7.94 4.17 -8.18
CA ALA A 147 9.20 4.79 -8.56
C ALA A 147 9.04 5.54 -9.89
N THR A 148 9.37 6.83 -9.91
CA THR A 148 9.34 7.65 -11.14
C THR A 148 10.70 7.82 -11.77
N SER A 149 11.76 7.60 -10.98
CA SER A 149 13.15 7.62 -11.41
C SER A 149 13.96 6.66 -10.55
N LYS A 150 15.26 6.50 -10.86
CA LYS A 150 16.20 5.75 -9.99
C LYS A 150 16.35 6.34 -8.58
N HIS A 151 15.95 7.60 -8.37
CA HIS A 151 16.15 8.33 -7.12
C HIS A 151 14.85 8.74 -6.43
N ASP A 152 13.71 8.65 -7.12
CA ASP A 152 12.45 9.22 -6.66
C ASP A 152 11.39 8.14 -6.52
N VAL A 153 10.95 7.93 -5.29
CA VAL A 153 9.89 6.98 -4.93
C VAL A 153 8.77 7.72 -4.22
N TYR A 154 7.54 7.41 -4.59
CA TYR A 154 6.33 7.89 -3.94
C TYR A 154 5.68 6.73 -3.21
N LEU A 155 5.23 6.95 -1.97
CA LEU A 155 4.62 5.90 -1.16
C LEU A 155 3.59 6.46 -0.19
N MET A 156 2.63 5.63 0.19
CA MET A 156 1.71 5.97 1.29
C MET A 156 2.36 5.76 2.65
N GLU A 157 2.28 6.76 3.52
CA GLU A 157 2.69 6.75 4.92
C GLU A 157 1.67 7.56 5.73
N ASN A 158 0.96 6.92 6.67
CA ASN A 158 0.06 7.56 7.65
C ASN A 158 -0.88 8.65 7.08
N TYR A 159 -1.80 8.27 6.18
CA TYR A 159 -2.73 9.21 5.49
C TYR A 159 -2.04 10.26 4.61
N SER A 160 -0.77 10.10 4.31
CA SER A 160 -0.04 10.99 3.41
C SER A 160 0.68 10.22 2.32
N VAL A 161 0.62 10.75 1.10
CA VAL A 161 1.53 10.34 0.04
C VAL A 161 2.80 11.13 0.19
N MET A 162 3.89 10.41 0.43
CA MET A 162 5.23 10.94 0.62
C MET A 162 6.05 10.73 -0.65
N HIS A 163 6.82 11.74 -1.04
CA HIS A 163 7.93 11.60 -1.99
C HIS A 163 9.20 11.41 -1.19
N TRP A 164 9.97 10.38 -1.53
CA TRP A 164 11.30 10.12 -0.97
C TRP A 164 12.35 10.21 -2.07
N SER A 165 13.35 11.06 -1.85
CA SER A 165 14.53 11.16 -2.71
C SER A 165 15.70 10.43 -2.08
N SER A 166 16.19 9.36 -2.73
CA SER A 166 17.39 8.65 -2.30
C SER A 166 18.68 9.44 -2.54
N LEU A 167 18.64 10.47 -3.41
CA LEU A 167 19.76 11.37 -3.65
C LEU A 167 19.90 12.43 -2.55
N LEU A 168 18.77 13.00 -2.12
CA LEU A 168 18.74 14.04 -1.08
C LEU A 168 18.61 13.46 0.33
N HIS A 169 18.30 12.16 0.44
CA HIS A 169 17.95 11.49 1.69
C HIS A 169 16.87 12.24 2.47
N LYS A 170 15.85 12.69 1.74
CA LYS A 170 14.79 13.56 2.26
C LYS A 170 13.42 13.09 1.76
N GLY A 171 12.45 13.13 2.67
CA GLY A 171 11.03 12.94 2.39
C GLY A 171 10.30 14.29 2.35
N GLU A 172 9.33 14.40 1.45
CA GLU A 172 8.43 15.56 1.33
C GLU A 172 6.99 15.07 1.20
N GLU A 173 6.06 15.70 1.92
CA GLU A 173 4.63 15.39 1.83
C GLU A 173 4.07 15.95 0.52
N VAL A 174 3.49 15.07 -0.30
CA VAL A 174 2.89 15.42 -1.59
C VAL A 174 1.39 15.66 -1.45
N LEU A 175 0.70 14.78 -0.72
CA LEU A 175 -0.73 14.86 -0.51
C LEU A 175 -1.08 14.31 0.87
N ASN A 176 -1.71 15.14 1.70
CA ASN A 176 -2.31 14.72 2.95
C ASN A 176 -3.81 14.45 2.76
N VAL A 177 -4.25 13.21 2.98
CA VAL A 177 -5.64 12.80 2.82
C VAL A 177 -6.41 12.65 4.12
N ALA A 178 -5.79 12.95 5.28
CA ALA A 178 -6.48 13.04 6.56
C ALA A 178 -7.34 14.31 6.66
N LYS A 179 -6.89 15.40 6.02
CA LYS A 179 -7.57 16.70 5.99
C LYS A 179 -8.57 16.77 4.84
N PRO A 180 -9.53 17.72 4.89
CA PRO A 180 -10.40 17.99 3.75
C PRO A 180 -9.61 18.36 2.50
N ILE A 181 -9.91 17.66 1.40
CA ILE A 181 -9.31 17.86 0.08
C ILE A 181 -10.33 18.63 -0.75
N VAL A 182 -10.02 19.89 -1.04
CA VAL A 182 -10.84 20.74 -1.92
C VAL A 182 -10.15 20.79 -3.29
N PRO A 183 -10.82 20.37 -4.38
CA PRO A 183 -10.24 20.40 -5.71
C PRO A 183 -10.11 21.84 -6.22
N ASN A 184 -8.98 22.15 -6.83
CA ASN A 184 -8.68 23.48 -7.35
C ASN A 184 -9.35 23.76 -8.70
N LEU A 185 -9.45 22.76 -9.58
CA LEU A 185 -10.05 22.94 -10.89
C LEU A 185 -11.56 22.96 -10.80
N LYS A 186 -12.17 23.99 -11.35
CA LYS A 186 -13.62 24.13 -11.51
C LYS A 186 -13.90 24.60 -12.93
N HIS A 187 -14.54 23.76 -13.72
CA HIS A 187 -15.08 24.15 -15.03
C HIS A 187 -16.48 23.52 -15.22
N PRO A 188 -17.34 24.11 -16.07
CA PRO A 188 -18.70 23.63 -16.28
C PRO A 188 -18.72 22.15 -16.68
N GLY A 189 -19.53 21.35 -15.98
CA GLY A 189 -19.66 19.91 -16.24
C GLY A 189 -18.67 19.01 -15.48
N LEU A 190 -17.68 19.56 -14.78
CA LEU A 190 -16.78 18.77 -13.93
C LEU A 190 -17.48 18.35 -12.63
N LEU A 191 -17.60 17.04 -12.40
CA LEU A 191 -18.22 16.47 -11.20
C LEU A 191 -17.23 16.31 -10.04
N SER A 192 -16.54 17.39 -9.69
CA SER A 192 -15.59 17.41 -8.57
C SER A 192 -16.32 17.52 -7.23
N GLN A 193 -15.89 16.77 -6.23
CA GLN A 193 -16.46 16.77 -4.88
C GLN A 193 -15.34 16.95 -3.85
N GLN A 194 -15.63 17.63 -2.74
CA GLN A 194 -14.72 17.66 -1.61
C GLN A 194 -14.66 16.26 -0.97
N LEU A 195 -13.44 15.79 -0.69
CA LEU A 195 -13.22 14.55 0.04
C LEU A 195 -12.56 14.85 1.39
N SER A 196 -12.60 13.91 2.32
CA SER A 196 -11.92 14.02 3.61
C SER A 196 -11.66 12.64 4.17
N ARG A 197 -10.55 12.45 4.90
CA ARG A 197 -10.18 11.19 5.54
C ARG A 197 -10.23 10.00 4.58
N VAL A 198 -9.61 10.15 3.41
CA VAL A 198 -9.59 9.09 2.40
C VAL A 198 -8.57 8.03 2.81
N GLN A 199 -8.99 6.78 2.92
CA GLN A 199 -8.07 5.66 3.01
C GLN A 199 -7.66 5.28 1.58
N ILE A 200 -6.40 5.49 1.21
CA ILE A 200 -5.90 5.18 -0.14
C ILE A 200 -5.70 3.66 -0.28
N SER A 201 -6.29 3.07 -1.30
CA SER A 201 -6.16 1.66 -1.68
C SER A 201 -5.13 1.44 -2.79
N THR A 202 -4.94 2.42 -3.66
CA THR A 202 -4.10 2.30 -4.85
C THR A 202 -3.64 3.66 -5.32
N MET A 203 -2.46 3.75 -5.91
CA MET A 203 -1.93 5.00 -6.47
C MET A 203 -0.97 4.75 -7.62
N VAL A 204 -0.80 5.78 -8.45
CA VAL A 204 0.17 5.84 -9.53
C VAL A 204 0.73 7.26 -9.62
N VAL A 205 2.01 7.37 -9.96
CA VAL A 205 2.66 8.67 -10.23
C VAL A 205 3.35 8.60 -11.58
N LYS A 206 2.91 9.39 -12.54
CA LYS A 206 3.49 9.36 -13.89
C LYS A 206 3.62 10.75 -14.43
N GLU A 207 4.80 11.03 -14.97
CA GLU A 207 5.17 12.36 -15.47
C GLU A 207 5.00 13.41 -14.37
N ASN A 208 3.96 14.24 -14.44
CA ASN A 208 3.64 15.26 -13.43
C ASN A 208 2.30 15.00 -12.72
N LEU A 209 1.65 13.85 -12.96
CA LEU A 209 0.35 13.52 -12.41
C LEU A 209 0.44 12.38 -11.40
N MET A 210 -0.03 12.65 -10.20
CA MET A 210 -0.30 11.65 -9.16
C MET A 210 -1.80 11.38 -9.13
N VAL A 211 -2.17 10.11 -9.16
CA VAL A 211 -3.56 9.64 -9.03
C VAL A 211 -3.64 8.64 -7.89
N ALA A 212 -4.63 8.81 -7.03
CA ALA A 212 -4.92 7.90 -5.92
C ALA A 212 -6.39 7.47 -5.92
N GLY A 213 -6.62 6.19 -5.68
CA GLY A 213 -7.93 5.59 -5.44
C GLY A 213 -8.13 5.27 -3.96
N GLY A 214 -9.37 5.39 -3.47
CA GLY A 214 -9.72 5.10 -2.08
C GLY A 214 -10.64 3.89 -1.89
N PHE A 215 -10.77 3.47 -0.62
CA PHE A 215 -11.62 2.34 -0.22
C PHE A 215 -13.12 2.57 -0.40
N GLN A 216 -13.59 3.81 -0.48
CA GLN A 216 -15.02 4.13 -0.69
C GLN A 216 -15.26 4.70 -2.09
N GLY A 217 -14.50 4.21 -3.07
CA GLY A 217 -14.63 4.61 -4.47
C GLY A 217 -14.11 6.00 -4.78
N GLU A 218 -13.29 6.57 -3.91
CA GLU A 218 -12.66 7.87 -4.17
C GLU A 218 -11.67 7.79 -5.33
N LEU A 219 -11.55 8.91 -6.04
CA LEU A 219 -10.49 9.20 -6.98
C LEU A 219 -9.95 10.61 -6.68
N ILE A 220 -8.63 10.73 -6.56
CA ILE A 220 -7.92 11.99 -6.36
C ILE A 220 -6.85 12.11 -7.43
N CYS A 221 -6.79 13.26 -8.10
CA CYS A 221 -5.77 13.61 -9.07
C CYS A 221 -5.07 14.88 -8.62
N LYS A 222 -3.73 14.85 -8.58
CA LYS A 222 -2.89 15.96 -8.17
C LYS A 222 -1.74 16.13 -9.16
N TYR A 223 -1.54 17.36 -9.65
CA TYR A 223 -0.30 17.71 -10.32
C TYR A 223 0.80 17.94 -9.28
N LEU A 224 1.97 17.32 -9.47
CA LEU A 224 3.08 17.39 -8.52
C LEU A 224 3.64 18.80 -8.40
N ASN A 225 3.66 19.55 -9.50
CA ASN A 225 4.12 20.94 -9.55
C ASN A 225 3.08 21.98 -9.07
N GLN A 226 1.91 21.56 -8.58
CA GLN A 226 0.86 22.46 -8.08
C GLN A 226 0.51 22.16 -6.62
N SER A 227 0.13 23.19 -5.87
CA SER A 227 -0.41 23.02 -4.51
C SER A 227 -1.83 22.44 -4.56
N GLY A 228 -2.20 21.59 -3.60
CA GLY A 228 -3.54 21.00 -3.52
C GLY A 228 -3.82 19.92 -4.57
N ALA A 229 -5.05 19.39 -4.56
CA ALA A 229 -5.52 18.44 -5.56
C ALA A 229 -6.12 19.19 -6.76
N ALA A 230 -5.86 18.69 -7.97
CA ALA A 230 -6.44 19.23 -9.18
C ALA A 230 -7.92 18.84 -9.28
N PHE A 231 -8.20 17.56 -9.04
CA PHE A 231 -9.54 16.98 -9.09
C PHE A 231 -9.70 15.91 -8.02
N CYS A 232 -10.90 15.79 -7.46
CA CYS A 232 -11.27 14.63 -6.66
C CYS A 232 -12.78 14.40 -6.70
N THR A 233 -13.21 13.15 -6.58
CA THR A 233 -14.63 12.75 -6.62
C THR A 233 -14.85 11.35 -6.02
N LYS A 234 -16.11 10.95 -5.84
CA LYS A 234 -16.50 9.55 -5.61
C LYS A 234 -17.03 8.94 -6.91
N LEU A 235 -16.42 7.84 -7.34
CA LEU A 235 -16.70 7.16 -8.62
C LEU A 235 -17.93 6.26 -8.59
N THR A 236 -18.25 5.75 -7.41
CA THR A 236 -19.41 4.91 -7.12
C THR A 236 -19.82 5.12 -5.65
N THR A 237 -21.08 4.86 -5.38
CA THR A 237 -21.68 4.91 -4.03
C THR A 237 -22.14 3.53 -3.57
N ASP A 238 -21.78 2.48 -4.32
CA ASP A 238 -22.13 1.10 -3.98
C ASP A 238 -21.47 0.68 -2.66
N ASP A 239 -22.12 -0.25 -1.96
CA ASP A 239 -21.50 -0.91 -0.83
C ASP A 239 -20.24 -1.64 -1.32
N ASN A 240 -19.11 -1.48 -0.61
CA ASN A 240 -17.80 -1.97 -1.02
C ASN A 240 -17.23 -1.34 -2.32
N ALA A 241 -17.41 -0.02 -2.50
CA ALA A 241 -16.99 0.80 -3.64
C ALA A 241 -15.47 0.86 -3.99
N ILE A 242 -14.61 0.07 -3.36
CA ILE A 242 -13.14 0.18 -3.42
C ILE A 242 -12.63 0.46 -4.83
N THR A 243 -11.79 1.48 -4.98
CA THR A 243 -10.97 1.69 -6.18
C THR A 243 -9.80 0.72 -6.13
N ASN A 244 -9.83 -0.32 -6.94
CA ASN A 244 -8.86 -1.43 -6.92
C ASN A 244 -7.55 -1.07 -7.62
N ALA A 245 -7.66 -0.40 -8.76
CA ALA A 245 -6.53 -0.03 -9.57
C ALA A 245 -6.75 1.35 -10.17
N VAL A 246 -5.68 2.13 -10.22
CA VAL A 246 -5.57 3.34 -11.02
C VAL A 246 -4.35 3.24 -11.92
N ASP A 247 -4.44 3.80 -13.11
CA ASP A 247 -3.29 3.91 -14.01
C ASP A 247 -3.34 5.21 -14.82
N VAL A 248 -2.17 5.67 -15.26
CA VAL A 248 -2.01 6.83 -16.12
C VAL A 248 -1.27 6.40 -17.38
N TYR A 249 -1.88 6.64 -18.54
CA TYR A 249 -1.31 6.22 -19.82
C TYR A 249 -1.56 7.23 -20.92
N ASN A 250 -0.72 7.18 -21.96
CA ASN A 250 -0.93 7.97 -23.17
C ASN A 250 -1.67 7.10 -24.19
N ASN A 251 -2.76 7.62 -24.74
CA ASN A 251 -3.47 6.94 -25.81
C ASN A 251 -2.65 7.00 -27.12
N PRO A 252 -3.09 6.34 -28.22
CA PRO A 252 -2.35 6.39 -29.49
C PRO A 252 -2.18 7.79 -30.09
N SER A 253 -3.01 8.77 -29.72
CA SER A 253 -2.87 10.16 -30.15
C SER A 253 -1.93 10.97 -29.25
N GLY A 254 -1.32 10.36 -28.23
CA GLY A 254 -0.44 11.01 -27.27
C GLY A 254 -1.15 11.74 -26.12
N ALA A 255 -2.49 11.71 -26.07
CA ALA A 255 -3.26 12.35 -25.03
C ALA A 255 -3.28 11.49 -23.76
N MET A 256 -3.00 12.10 -22.61
CA MET A 256 -2.90 11.41 -21.33
C MET A 256 -4.30 11.07 -20.77
N ARG A 257 -4.42 9.88 -20.20
CA ARG A 257 -5.66 9.30 -19.68
C ARG A 257 -5.46 8.79 -18.26
N VAL A 258 -6.48 8.95 -17.44
CA VAL A 258 -6.57 8.31 -16.12
C VAL A 258 -7.56 7.17 -16.22
N MET A 259 -7.13 5.96 -15.85
CA MET A 259 -7.99 4.80 -15.69
C MET A 259 -8.23 4.56 -14.21
N ALA A 260 -9.48 4.24 -13.85
CA ALA A 260 -9.83 3.73 -12.53
C ALA A 260 -10.72 2.49 -12.66
N ALA A 261 -10.36 1.43 -11.95
CA ALA A 261 -11.16 0.21 -11.83
C ALA A 261 -11.68 0.09 -10.40
N ASN A 262 -12.97 -0.21 -10.25
CA ASN A 262 -13.65 -0.29 -8.97
C ASN A 262 -14.33 -1.65 -8.78
N ASN A 263 -14.64 -1.99 -7.53
CA ASN A 263 -15.40 -3.20 -7.17
C ASN A 263 -16.81 -3.27 -7.76
N ASP A 264 -17.36 -2.17 -8.25
CA ASP A 264 -18.64 -2.14 -8.96
C ASP A 264 -18.59 -2.71 -10.38
N ALA A 265 -17.58 -3.53 -10.66
CA ALA A 265 -17.31 -4.19 -11.93
C ALA A 265 -17.21 -3.21 -13.11
N LYS A 266 -16.69 -2.00 -12.87
CA LYS A 266 -16.52 -0.98 -13.92
C LYS A 266 -15.11 -0.44 -14.01
N ILE A 267 -14.70 -0.20 -15.25
CA ILE A 267 -13.50 0.56 -15.60
C ILE A 267 -13.95 1.91 -16.15
N ARG A 268 -13.40 2.99 -15.59
CA ARG A 268 -13.70 4.38 -15.97
C ARG A 268 -12.44 5.03 -16.53
N ILE A 269 -12.59 5.71 -17.66
CA ILE A 269 -11.50 6.44 -18.32
C ILE A 269 -11.82 7.93 -18.28
N PHE A 270 -10.87 8.72 -17.82
CA PHE A 270 -10.94 10.18 -17.77
C PHE A 270 -9.85 10.79 -18.64
N ASP A 271 -10.15 11.95 -19.21
CA ASP A 271 -9.13 12.82 -19.80
C ASP A 271 -8.25 13.39 -18.68
N ALA A 272 -6.93 13.34 -18.80
CA ALA A 272 -6.04 13.76 -17.70
C ALA A 272 -5.83 15.29 -17.61
N GLU A 273 -6.23 16.05 -18.63
CA GLU A 273 -6.14 17.53 -18.62
C GLU A 273 -7.43 18.14 -18.06
N THR A 274 -8.57 17.60 -18.47
CA THR A 274 -9.90 18.11 -18.10
C THR A 274 -10.57 17.31 -16.99
N PHE A 275 -10.12 16.09 -16.68
CA PHE A 275 -10.79 15.15 -15.77
C PHE A 275 -12.25 14.84 -16.16
N ALA A 276 -12.63 15.12 -17.41
CA ALA A 276 -13.91 14.72 -17.96
C ALA A 276 -13.95 13.20 -18.15
N SER A 277 -15.07 12.58 -17.79
CA SER A 277 -15.31 11.16 -18.06
C SER A 277 -15.42 10.93 -19.56
N ILE A 278 -14.51 10.14 -20.12
CA ILE A 278 -14.50 9.78 -21.53
C ILE A 278 -15.35 8.53 -21.74
N ASN A 279 -15.03 7.45 -21.03
CA ASN A 279 -15.66 6.15 -21.22
C ASN A 279 -15.88 5.42 -19.89
N ARG A 280 -16.85 4.52 -19.91
CA ARG A 280 -17.18 3.61 -18.82
C ARG A 280 -17.49 2.23 -19.40
N TYR A 281 -16.74 1.23 -18.97
CA TYR A 281 -16.89 -0.15 -19.39
C TYR A 281 -17.33 -0.99 -18.21
N SER A 282 -18.31 -1.88 -18.43
CA SER A 282 -18.65 -2.92 -17.46
C SER A 282 -17.81 -4.16 -17.75
N VAL A 283 -17.22 -4.74 -16.72
CA VAL A 283 -16.47 -5.99 -16.78
C VAL A 283 -17.35 -7.08 -16.20
N VAL A 284 -17.54 -8.17 -16.93
CA VAL A 284 -18.21 -9.35 -16.40
C VAL A 284 -17.13 -10.20 -15.72
N CYS A 285 -17.07 -10.15 -14.39
CA CYS A 285 -16.25 -11.08 -13.63
C CYS A 285 -17.03 -12.40 -13.52
N SER A 286 -16.65 -13.40 -14.32
CA SER A 286 -17.06 -14.78 -14.07
C SER A 286 -16.17 -15.32 -12.95
N PHE A 287 -16.75 -15.52 -11.76
CA PHE A 287 -16.09 -16.20 -10.64
C PHE A 287 -16.40 -17.70 -10.69
#